data_AF-A0A358B823-F1
#
_entry.id   AF-A0A358B823-F1
#
_cell.length_a   1.000
_cell.length_b   1.000
_cell.length_c   1.000
_cell.angle_alpha   90.00
_cell.angle_beta   90.00
_cell.angle_gamma   90.00
#
_symmetry.space_group_name_H-M   'P 1'
#
loop_
_entity.id
_entity.type
_entity.pdbx_description
1 polymer ?
#
loop_
_entity_poly.entity_id
_entity_poly.type
_entity_poly.pdbx_seq_one_letter_code
_entity_poly.pdbx_strand_id
1 'polypeptide(L)'
;MKRSRQRRLHIMRRGLWYSLALCLWILLIGGVGFWLLEPGIDTLQDGLWLAFTTAATVGYGDMVPRTPAGRAFAVLVVLLGLAVLSLVTASLAAIFVEQEVQDEVVAGERQIEHELIHEIRALRAQVQGLQDRMGPSSPTPDKPQNQQVRP
;
A
#
# COMPACT_ATOMS: atom_id res chain seq x y z
N MET A 1 -4.18 -16.43 -5.75
CA MET A 1 -4.50 -15.12 -5.10
C MET A 1 -3.74 -13.89 -5.66
N LYS A 2 -3.16 -13.92 -6.88
CA LYS A 2 -2.37 -12.79 -7.45
C LYS A 2 -3.15 -11.52 -7.89
N ARG A 3 -4.48 -11.52 -7.89
CA ARG A 3 -5.31 -10.44 -8.50
C ARG A 3 -5.58 -9.23 -7.59
N SER A 4 -5.46 -9.35 -6.27
CA SER A 4 -5.72 -8.24 -5.33
C SER A 4 -4.53 -7.26 -5.22
N ARG A 5 -3.30 -7.77 -5.36
CA ARG A 5 -2.05 -6.99 -5.30
C ARG A 5 -1.96 -5.88 -6.36
N GLN A 6 -2.54 -6.12 -7.54
CA GLN A 6 -2.48 -5.15 -8.63
C GLN A 6 -3.51 -4.01 -8.49
N ARG A 7 -4.68 -4.25 -7.87
CA ARG A 7 -5.68 -3.17 -7.74
C ARG A 7 -5.25 -2.06 -6.78
N ARG A 8 -4.58 -2.39 -5.68
CA ARG A 8 -4.07 -1.40 -4.71
C ARG A 8 -2.86 -0.62 -5.24
N LEU A 9 -1.91 -1.29 -5.89
CA LEU A 9 -0.77 -0.60 -6.50
C LEU A 9 -1.22 0.36 -7.62
N HIS A 10 -2.28 0.01 -8.35
CA HIS A 10 -2.89 0.93 -9.33
C HIS A 10 -3.58 2.13 -8.68
N ILE A 11 -4.21 1.99 -7.51
CA ILE A 11 -4.79 3.11 -6.76
C ILE A 11 -3.68 4.05 -6.26
N MET A 12 -2.57 3.50 -5.75
CA MET A 12 -1.46 4.30 -5.23
C MET A 12 -0.64 4.96 -6.35
N ARG A 13 -0.40 4.26 -7.46
CA ARG A 13 0.24 4.85 -8.65
C ARG A 13 -0.64 5.93 -9.27
N ARG A 14 -1.97 5.72 -9.32
CA ARG A 14 -2.93 6.77 -9.73
C ARG A 14 -2.92 7.93 -8.76
N GLY A 15 -2.90 7.69 -7.45
CA GLY A 15 -2.80 8.70 -6.41
C GLY A 15 -1.57 9.59 -6.58
N LEU A 16 -0.39 8.99 -6.81
CA LEU A 16 0.83 9.74 -7.11
C LEU A 16 0.71 10.59 -8.38
N TRP A 17 0.15 10.02 -9.46
CA TRP A 17 -0.12 10.77 -10.70
C TRP A 17 -1.12 11.92 -10.47
N TYR A 18 -2.14 11.73 -9.64
CA TYR A 18 -3.09 12.79 -9.26
C TYR A 18 -2.41 13.88 -8.43
N SER A 19 -1.56 13.53 -7.45
CA SER A 19 -0.79 14.50 -6.65
C SER A 19 0.17 15.30 -7.53
N LEU A 20 0.85 14.66 -8.49
CA LEU A 20 1.73 15.33 -9.45
C LEU A 20 0.95 16.22 -10.42
N ALA A 21 -0.20 15.75 -10.93
CA ALA A 21 -1.06 16.56 -11.79
C ALA A 21 -1.64 17.77 -11.04
N LEU A 22 -2.05 17.59 -9.79
CA LEU A 22 -2.49 18.68 -8.91
C LEU A 22 -1.36 19.68 -8.65
N CYS A 23 -0.14 19.20 -8.39
CA CYS A 23 1.05 20.03 -8.25
C CYS A 23 1.28 20.90 -9.50
N LEU A 24 1.32 20.27 -10.68
CA LEU A 24 1.48 20.96 -11.95
C LEU A 24 0.37 21.98 -12.17
N TRP A 25 -0.87 21.62 -11.86
CA TRP A 25 -2.02 22.52 -12.00
C TRP A 25 -1.92 23.74 -11.07
N ILE A 26 -1.54 23.54 -9.81
CA ILE A 26 -1.30 24.63 -8.85
C ILE A 26 -0.14 25.52 -9.31
N LEU A 27 0.94 24.95 -9.86
CA LEU A 27 2.08 25.73 -10.38
C LEU A 27 1.68 26.57 -11.59
N LEU A 28 0.89 26.03 -12.51
CA LEU A 28 0.39 26.78 -13.65
C LEU A 28 -0.52 27.94 -13.22
N ILE A 29 -1.45 27.68 -12.30
CA ILE A 29 -2.33 28.73 -11.74
C ILE A 29 -1.53 29.75 -10.94
N GLY A 30 -0.56 29.30 -10.15
CA GLY A 30 0.36 30.16 -9.41
C GLY A 30 1.12 31.09 -10.35
N GLY A 31 1.68 30.55 -11.43
CA GLY A 31 2.46 31.34 -12.37
C GLY A 31 1.62 32.31 -13.19
N VAL A 32 0.42 31.91 -13.63
CA VAL A 32 -0.56 32.82 -14.25
C VAL A 32 -1.00 33.89 -13.25
N GLY A 33 -1.24 33.52 -11.99
CA GLY A 33 -1.61 34.44 -10.92
C GLY A 33 -0.53 35.49 -10.69
N PHE A 34 0.73 35.09 -10.58
CA PHE A 34 1.85 36.03 -10.47
C PHE A 34 2.00 36.92 -11.71
N TRP A 35 1.86 36.37 -12.91
CA TRP A 35 1.90 37.16 -14.15
C TRP A 35 0.80 38.22 -14.22
N LEU A 36 -0.41 37.96 -13.72
CA LEU A 36 -1.50 38.95 -13.68
C LEU A 36 -1.36 39.96 -12.54
N LEU A 37 -0.89 39.53 -11.38
CA LEU A 37 -0.87 40.37 -10.17
C LEU A 37 0.40 41.23 -10.08
N GLU A 38 1.49 40.82 -10.71
CA GLU A 38 2.78 41.52 -10.61
C GLU A 38 3.16 42.19 -11.94
N PRO A 39 3.13 43.54 -12.01
CA PRO A 39 3.50 44.27 -13.22
C PRO A 39 5.01 44.22 -13.53
N GLY A 40 5.83 43.64 -12.66
CA GLY A 40 7.25 43.41 -12.90
C GLY A 40 7.58 42.04 -13.50
N ILE A 41 6.56 41.24 -13.83
CA ILE A 41 6.70 39.93 -14.46
C ILE A 41 6.16 40.05 -15.88
N ASP A 42 7.05 40.25 -16.84
CA ASP A 42 6.67 40.54 -18.22
C ASP A 42 6.23 39.28 -18.99
N THR A 43 6.78 38.11 -18.63
CA THR A 43 6.50 36.85 -19.32
C THR A 43 5.83 35.81 -18.42
N LEU A 44 5.03 34.93 -19.03
CA LEU A 44 4.43 33.79 -18.33
C LEU A 44 5.49 32.85 -17.74
N GLN A 45 6.65 32.73 -18.40
CA GLN A 45 7.76 31.91 -17.94
C GLN A 45 8.32 32.42 -16.61
N ASP A 46 8.49 33.73 -16.47
CA ASP A 46 8.97 34.36 -15.24
C ASP A 46 7.96 34.18 -14.09
N GLY A 47 6.66 34.26 -14.40
CA GLY A 47 5.60 33.95 -13.45
C GLY A 47 5.64 32.49 -12.99
N LEU A 48 5.81 31.54 -13.92
CA LEU A 48 5.96 30.12 -13.62
C LEU A 48 7.21 29.85 -12.77
N TRP A 49 8.33 30.50 -13.08
CA TRP A 49 9.57 30.40 -12.33
C TRP A 49 9.39 30.89 -10.89
N LEU A 50 8.76 32.05 -10.70
CA LEU A 50 8.43 32.57 -9.38
C LEU A 50 7.51 31.62 -8.61
N ALA A 51 6.47 31.09 -9.26
CA ALA A 51 5.57 30.12 -8.63
C ALA A 51 6.30 28.84 -8.22
N PHE A 52 7.17 28.31 -9.07
CA PHE A 52 7.94 27.10 -8.83
C PHE A 52 8.92 27.28 -7.66
N THR A 53 9.73 28.34 -7.68
CA THR A 53 10.71 28.63 -6.62
C THR A 53 10.04 28.92 -5.28
N THR A 54 8.87 29.55 -5.29
CA THR A 54 8.04 29.82 -4.11
C THR A 54 7.41 28.54 -3.55
N ALA A 55 6.77 27.73 -4.41
CA ALA A 55 6.13 26.47 -4.00
C ALA A 55 7.15 25.43 -3.52
N ALA A 56 8.35 25.42 -4.11
CA ALA A 56 9.48 24.60 -3.69
C ALA A 56 10.20 25.16 -2.44
N THR A 57 9.77 26.31 -1.91
CA THR A 57 10.39 26.99 -0.76
C THR A 57 11.88 27.35 -0.95
N VAL A 58 12.34 27.42 -2.20
CA VAL A 58 13.73 27.79 -2.54
C VAL A 58 13.91 29.30 -2.43
N GLY A 59 13.00 30.07 -3.04
CA GLY A 59 12.96 31.52 -2.94
C GLY A 59 14.29 32.23 -3.22
N TYR A 60 14.85 32.06 -4.42
CA TYR A 60 16.14 32.67 -4.80
C TYR A 60 16.18 34.20 -4.60
N GLY A 61 15.03 34.86 -4.65
CA GLY A 61 14.93 36.31 -4.43
C GLY A 61 15.34 37.15 -5.64
N ASP A 62 15.58 36.52 -6.78
CA ASP A 62 15.77 37.14 -8.09
C ASP A 62 14.51 37.86 -8.57
N MET A 63 13.35 37.24 -8.34
CA MET A 63 12.03 37.81 -8.59
C MET A 63 11.19 37.69 -7.33
N VAL A 64 10.51 38.77 -6.94
CA VAL A 64 9.66 38.80 -5.75
C VAL A 64 8.41 39.65 -6.00
N PRO A 65 7.25 39.25 -5.46
CA PRO A 65 6.05 40.04 -5.58
C PRO A 65 6.21 41.36 -4.81
N ARG A 66 6.05 42.48 -5.53
CA ARG A 66 6.16 43.83 -4.99
C ARG A 66 4.80 44.39 -4.60
N THR A 67 3.72 43.90 -5.21
CA THR A 67 2.37 44.35 -4.89
C THR A 67 1.86 43.72 -3.59
N PRO A 68 1.02 44.42 -2.81
CA PRO A 68 0.41 43.83 -1.62
C PRO A 68 -0.46 42.62 -1.95
N ALA A 69 -1.15 42.63 -3.10
CA ALA A 69 -1.95 41.51 -3.57
C ALA A 69 -1.08 40.29 -3.92
N GLY A 70 0.01 40.49 -4.67
CA GLY A 70 0.95 39.42 -5.03
C GLY A 70 1.65 38.82 -3.82
N ARG A 71 1.93 39.61 -2.77
CA ARG A 71 2.46 39.11 -1.48
C ARG A 71 1.47 38.22 -0.75
N ALA A 72 0.20 38.62 -0.67
CA ALA A 72 -0.84 37.78 -0.08
C ALA A 72 -1.03 36.48 -0.86
N PHE A 73 -0.99 36.56 -2.20
CA PHE A 73 -1.04 35.40 -3.08
C PHE A 73 0.16 34.46 -2.88
N ALA A 74 1.38 35.00 -2.73
CA ALA A 74 2.57 34.20 -2.48
C ALA A 74 2.48 33.39 -1.19
N VAL A 75 1.90 33.95 -0.11
CA VAL A 75 1.66 33.20 1.13
C VAL A 75 0.76 31.99 0.87
N LEU A 76 -0.30 32.16 0.07
CA LEU A 76 -1.19 31.05 -0.30
C LEU A 76 -0.46 29.99 -1.13
N VAL A 77 0.37 30.41 -2.09
CA VAL A 77 1.17 29.49 -2.92
C VAL A 77 2.16 28.68 -2.07
N VAL A 78 2.80 29.29 -1.06
CA VAL A 78 3.68 28.57 -0.13
C VAL A 78 2.89 27.50 0.65
N LEU A 79 1.73 27.85 1.21
CA LEU A 79 0.89 26.90 1.96
C LEU A 79 0.43 25.74 1.08
N LEU A 80 0.00 26.03 -0.15
CA LEU A 80 -0.38 25.01 -1.14
C LEU A 80 0.82 24.13 -1.54
N GLY A 81 1.99 24.74 -1.79
CA GLY A 81 3.22 24.03 -2.13
C GLY A 81 3.62 23.04 -1.04
N LEU A 82 3.61 23.47 0.22
CA LEU A 82 3.89 22.60 1.37
C LEU A 82 2.88 21.47 1.52
N ALA A 83 1.58 21.74 1.33
CA ALA A 83 0.54 20.72 1.41
C ALA A 83 0.74 19.63 0.34
N VAL A 84 1.01 20.03 -0.90
CA VAL A 84 1.25 19.11 -2.02
C VAL A 84 2.53 18.33 -1.83
N LEU A 85 3.63 18.99 -1.44
CA LEU A 85 4.91 18.34 -1.18
C LEU A 85 4.77 17.29 -0.06
N SER A 86 4.01 17.62 1.00
CA SER A 86 3.69 16.69 2.08
C SER A 86 2.91 15.48 1.57
N LEU A 87 1.91 15.69 0.70
CA LEU A 87 1.11 14.60 0.13
C LEU A 87 1.95 13.68 -0.77
N VAL A 88 2.81 14.25 -1.61
CA VAL A 88 3.76 13.49 -2.44
C VAL A 88 4.70 12.67 -1.55
N THR A 89 5.27 13.29 -0.52
CA THR A 89 6.16 12.60 0.44
C THR A 89 5.45 11.46 1.17
N ALA A 90 4.22 11.70 1.66
CA ALA A 90 3.40 10.67 2.30
C ALA A 90 3.05 9.53 1.33
N SER A 91 2.77 9.84 0.06
CA SER A 91 2.51 8.84 -0.97
C SER A 91 3.73 7.96 -1.23
N LEU A 92 4.93 8.55 -1.28
CA LEU A 92 6.19 7.80 -1.40
C LEU A 92 6.42 6.91 -0.17
N ALA A 93 6.27 7.45 1.03
CA ALA A 93 6.41 6.71 2.28
C ALA A 93 5.45 5.51 2.34
N ALA A 94 4.19 5.70 1.93
CA ALA A 94 3.20 4.62 1.87
C ALA A 94 3.63 3.49 0.91
N ILE A 95 4.31 3.81 -0.20
CA ILE A 95 4.81 2.80 -1.14
C ILE A 95 5.90 1.97 -0.48
N PHE A 96 6.86 2.60 0.22
CA PHE A 96 7.93 1.89 0.91
C PHE A 96 7.40 1.02 2.06
N VAL A 97 6.52 1.57 2.90
CA VAL A 97 5.92 0.84 4.03
C VAL A 97 5.07 -0.34 3.55
N GLU A 98 4.29 -0.18 2.48
CA GLU A 98 3.47 -1.28 1.97
C GLU A 98 4.32 -2.44 1.41
N GLN A 99 5.55 -2.18 0.92
CA GLN A 99 6.46 -3.26 0.53
C GLN A 99 6.95 -4.06 1.75
N GLU A 100 7.39 -3.37 2.79
CA GLU A 100 7.91 -3.99 4.01
C GLU A 100 6.83 -4.80 4.75
N VAL A 101 5.64 -4.21 4.94
CA VAL A 101 4.51 -4.89 5.58
C VAL A 101 4.04 -6.11 4.77
N GLN A 102 4.03 -6.02 3.44
CA GLN A 102 3.66 -7.19 2.62
C GLN A 102 4.66 -8.34 2.76
N ASP A 103 5.96 -8.03 2.84
CA ASP A 103 6.99 -9.05 2.97
C ASP A 103 6.92 -9.74 4.35
N GLU A 104 6.67 -8.98 5.43
CA GLU A 104 6.43 -9.52 6.77
C GLU A 104 5.17 -10.42 6.83
N VAL A 105 4.05 -9.95 6.27
CA VAL A 105 2.79 -10.72 6.25
C VAL A 105 2.96 -12.04 5.48
N VAL A 106 3.61 -12.00 4.31
CA VAL A 106 3.84 -13.21 3.51
C VAL A 106 4.80 -14.18 4.21
N ALA A 107 5.82 -13.68 4.92
CA ALA A 107 6.71 -14.50 5.72
C ALA A 107 5.95 -15.18 6.87
N GLY A 108 5.09 -14.43 7.57
CA GLY A 108 4.23 -14.95 8.64
C GLY A 108 3.26 -16.03 8.16
N GLU A 109 2.59 -15.81 7.02
CA GLU A 109 1.67 -16.80 6.43
C GLU A 109 2.38 -18.13 6.12
N ARG A 110 3.58 -18.07 5.53
CA ARG A 110 4.38 -19.27 5.24
C ARG A 110 4.77 -20.00 6.52
N GLN A 111 5.14 -19.28 7.56
CA GLN A 111 5.53 -19.88 8.84
C GLN A 111 4.36 -20.63 9.49
N ILE A 112 3.18 -20.02 9.50
CA ILE A 112 1.94 -20.64 9.99
C ILE A 112 1.59 -21.87 9.15
N GLU A 113 1.69 -21.79 7.82
CA GLU A 113 1.44 -22.93 6.93
C GLU A 113 2.40 -24.09 7.24
N HIS A 114 3.69 -23.81 7.43
CA HIS A 114 4.69 -24.83 7.77
C HIS A 114 4.41 -25.49 9.12
N GLU A 115 4.00 -24.72 10.13
CA GLU A 115 3.63 -25.22 11.45
C GLU A 115 2.39 -26.12 11.39
N LEU A 116 1.33 -25.67 10.73
CA LEU A 116 0.10 -26.44 10.53
C LEU A 116 0.35 -27.75 9.78
N ILE A 117 1.21 -27.74 8.76
CA ILE A 117 1.60 -28.95 8.03
C ILE A 117 2.33 -29.93 8.94
N HIS A 118 3.19 -29.43 9.84
CA HIS A 118 3.91 -30.27 10.80
C HIS A 118 2.93 -30.93 11.77
N GLU A 119 1.98 -30.17 12.32
CA GLU A 119 0.94 -30.69 13.21
C GLU A 119 0.05 -31.72 12.51
N ILE A 120 -0.44 -31.45 11.30
CA ILE A 120 -1.29 -32.39 10.55
C ILE A 120 -0.56 -33.72 10.35
N ARG A 121 0.74 -33.70 10.02
CA ARG A 121 1.53 -34.93 9.88
C ARG A 121 1.68 -35.66 11.22
N ALA A 122 1.96 -34.93 12.30
CA ALA A 122 2.11 -35.52 13.63
C ALA A 122 0.79 -36.17 14.12
N LEU A 123 -0.34 -35.48 13.97
CA LEU A 123 -1.66 -36.03 14.30
C LEU A 123 -1.99 -37.25 13.44
N ARG A 124 -1.73 -37.22 12.13
CA ARG A 124 -1.95 -38.40 11.26
C ARG A 124 -1.12 -39.60 11.69
N ALA A 125 0.14 -39.39 12.08
CA ALA A 125 0.99 -40.47 12.59
C ALA A 125 0.45 -41.08 13.90
N GLN A 126 -0.06 -40.25 14.82
CA GLN A 126 -0.69 -40.73 16.05
C GLN A 126 -1.96 -41.55 15.77
N VAL A 127 -2.81 -41.09 14.87
CA VAL A 127 -4.04 -41.80 14.48
C VAL A 127 -3.71 -43.17 13.88
N GLN A 128 -2.70 -43.25 13.01
CA GLN A 128 -2.25 -44.53 12.44
C GLN A 128 -1.72 -45.48 13.52
N GLY A 129 -0.89 -44.99 14.45
CA GLY A 129 -0.40 -45.83 15.56
C GLY A 129 -1.50 -46.32 16.51
N LEU A 130 -2.56 -45.53 16.72
CA LEU A 130 -3.73 -45.97 17.48
C LEU A 130 -4.59 -46.98 16.71
N GLN A 131 -4.75 -46.82 15.40
CA GLN A 131 -5.45 -47.79 14.54
C GLN A 131 -4.73 -49.14 14.52
N ASP A 132 -3.40 -49.16 14.41
CA ASP A 132 -2.59 -50.39 14.45
C ASP A 132 -2.70 -51.13 15.79
N ARG A 133 -2.82 -50.40 16.92
CA ARG A 133 -3.03 -51.02 18.24
C ARG A 133 -4.45 -51.57 18.44
N MET A 134 -5.43 -51.08 17.68
CA MET A 134 -6.83 -51.52 17.74
C MET A 134 -7.20 -52.56 16.67
N GLY A 135 -6.33 -52.88 15.72
CA GLY A 135 -6.54 -53.99 14.77
C GLY A 135 -5.69 -55.23 15.09
N PRO A 136 -6.19 -56.47 14.96
CA PRO A 136 -7.52 -56.99 15.24
C PRO A 136 -7.55 -57.69 16.62
N SER A 137 -8.26 -57.11 17.59
CA SER A 137 -8.74 -57.82 18.78
C SER A 137 -10.26 -57.83 18.82
N SER A 138 -10.85 -58.32 17.72
CA SER A 138 -12.19 -58.93 17.78
C SER A 138 -11.96 -60.45 17.84
N PRO A 139 -12.25 -61.13 18.95
CA PRO A 139 -12.37 -62.58 18.92
C PRO A 139 -13.55 -62.88 18.01
N THR A 140 -13.29 -63.58 16.89
CA THR A 140 -14.35 -64.20 16.10
C THR A 140 -15.22 -64.99 17.08
N PRO A 141 -16.52 -64.67 17.22
CA PRO A 141 -17.42 -65.49 18.02
C PRO A 141 -17.36 -66.90 17.45
N ASP A 142 -16.88 -67.80 18.28
CA ASP A 142 -16.86 -69.23 18.08
C ASP A 142 -18.22 -69.66 17.51
N LYS A 143 -18.23 -70.19 16.28
CA LYS A 143 -19.44 -70.76 15.70
C LYS A 143 -19.83 -71.92 16.60
N PRO A 144 -21.00 -71.92 17.25
CA PRO A 144 -21.37 -73.04 18.09
C PRO A 144 -21.44 -74.30 17.24
N GLN A 145 -20.64 -75.28 17.63
CA GLN A 145 -20.76 -76.66 17.21
C GLN A 145 -22.16 -77.15 17.59
N ASN A 146 -22.88 -77.66 16.58
CA ASN A 146 -23.77 -78.82 16.65
C ASN A 146 -25.20 -78.66 17.24
N GLN A 147 -26.21 -78.65 16.36
CA GLN A 147 -27.59 -79.17 16.50
C GLN A 147 -28.28 -78.94 15.13
N GLN A 148 -28.94 -79.84 14.41
CA GLN A 148 -29.69 -81.09 14.63
C GLN A 148 -29.54 -81.95 13.35
N VAL A 149 -29.17 -83.23 13.35
CA VAL A 149 -29.96 -84.44 13.66
C VAL A 149 -31.39 -84.44 13.05
N ARG A 150 -31.51 -85.06 11.86
CA ARG A 150 -32.46 -86.13 11.41
C ARG A 150 -33.99 -85.88 11.52
N PRO A 151 -34.87 -86.61 10.79
CA PRO A 151 -34.80 -88.04 10.42
C PRO A 151 -34.37 -88.35 8.98
#